data_AF-W7E7E1-F1
#
_entry.id   AF-W7E7E1-F1
#
_cell.length_a   1.000
_cell.length_b   1.000
_cell.length_c   1.000
_cell.angle_alpha   90.00
_cell.angle_beta   90.00
_cell.angle_gamma   90.00
#
_symmetry.space_group_name_H-M   'P 1'
#
loop_
_entity.id
_entity.type
_entity.pdbx_description
1 polymer ?
#
loop_
_entity_poly.entity_id
_entity_poly.type
_entity_poly.pdbx_seq_one_letter_code
_entity_poly.pdbx_strand_id
1 'polypeptide(L)'
;SMGECGRTPEQCAKNGCIFDLMMSGWVHPPCYDEELSNQFLRENNFAFFHDRAGTQPLSEAEARLGLYRTIYTNGTFHYQHCTYLWAKQLRARLKKPYVLDSDSRSVEHVQHCLHRVGAPNATQVVLQTGTTLHAGRWQLDCI
;
A
#
# COMPACT_ATOMS: atom_id res chain seq x y z
N SER A 1 7.12 18.50 -7.08
CA SER A 1 5.75 18.03 -6.81
C SER A 1 5.05 17.87 -8.15
N MET A 2 4.57 16.67 -8.42
CA MET A 2 3.75 16.28 -9.57
C MET A 2 2.25 16.39 -9.25
N GLY A 3 1.89 16.77 -8.01
CA GLY A 3 0.52 17.01 -7.58
C GLY A 3 -0.12 15.81 -6.86
N GLU A 4 -1.34 16.03 -6.36
CA GLU A 4 -2.16 15.01 -5.73
C GLU A 4 -3.04 14.28 -6.76
N CYS A 5 -3.32 13.00 -6.52
CA CYS A 5 -4.13 12.17 -7.42
C CYS A 5 -5.63 12.52 -7.41
N GLY A 6 -6.21 12.86 -6.25
CA GLY A 6 -7.64 13.15 -6.14
C GLY A 6 -8.18 12.88 -4.75
N ARG A 7 -9.50 12.84 -4.59
CA ARG A 7 -10.15 12.51 -3.30
C ARG A 7 -11.05 11.29 -3.35
N THR A 8 -11.26 10.73 -4.55
CA THR A 8 -12.03 9.51 -4.77
C THR A 8 -11.29 8.62 -5.79
N PRO A 9 -11.55 7.30 -5.82
CA PRO A 9 -10.99 6.40 -6.84
C PRO A 9 -11.23 6.90 -8.26
N GLU A 10 -12.42 7.42 -8.55
CA GLU A 10 -12.80 7.92 -9.87
C GLU A 10 -11.98 9.16 -10.27
N GLN A 11 -11.74 10.07 -9.31
CA GLN A 11 -10.88 11.23 -9.54
C GLN A 11 -9.42 10.80 -9.77
N CYS A 12 -8.92 9.87 -8.95
CA CYS A 12 -7.55 9.38 -9.08
C CYS A 12 -7.31 8.69 -10.42
N ALA A 13 -8.23 7.81 -10.83
CA ALA A 13 -8.20 7.16 -12.14
C ALA A 13 -8.32 8.17 -13.28
N LYS A 14 -9.23 9.14 -13.19
CA LYS A 14 -9.38 10.23 -14.18
C LYS A 14 -8.11 11.07 -14.33
N ASN A 15 -7.38 11.27 -13.23
CA ASN A 15 -6.11 12.00 -13.21
C ASN A 15 -4.91 11.12 -13.60
N GLY A 16 -5.12 9.87 -14.01
CA GLY A 16 -4.08 8.97 -14.49
C GLY A 16 -3.18 8.39 -13.40
N CYS A 17 -3.60 8.47 -12.14
CA CYS A 17 -2.88 7.83 -11.04
C CYS A 17 -3.11 6.31 -11.01
N ILE A 18 -2.21 5.61 -10.33
CA ILE A 18 -2.22 4.16 -10.20
C ILE A 18 -2.41 3.80 -8.73
N PHE A 19 -3.27 2.82 -8.46
CA PHE A 19 -3.41 2.26 -7.12
C PHE A 19 -2.30 1.24 -6.85
N ASP A 20 -1.39 1.59 -5.95
CA ASP A 20 -0.37 0.68 -5.45
C ASP A 20 -0.96 -0.11 -4.28
N LEU A 21 -1.35 -1.36 -4.52
CA LEU A 21 -1.99 -2.21 -3.50
C LEU A 21 -1.08 -2.41 -2.28
N MET A 22 0.24 -2.55 -2.48
CA MET A 22 1.19 -2.63 -1.37
C MET A 22 1.26 -1.35 -0.57
N MET A 23 1.15 -0.16 -1.17
CA MET A 23 0.95 1.08 -0.40
C MET A 23 -0.47 1.23 0.15
N SER A 24 -1.44 0.49 -0.41
CA SER A 24 -2.88 0.74 -0.21
C SER A 24 -3.26 2.20 -0.51
N GLY A 25 -2.67 2.78 -1.56
CA GLY A 25 -2.82 4.20 -1.89
C GLY A 25 -2.66 4.50 -3.38
N TRP A 26 -3.30 5.58 -3.82
CA TRP A 26 -3.17 6.10 -5.19
C TRP A 26 -1.93 6.98 -5.29
N VAL A 27 -1.06 6.67 -6.26
CA VAL A 27 0.20 7.38 -6.50
C VAL A 27 0.34 7.80 -7.96
N HIS A 28 1.10 8.87 -8.20
CA HIS A 28 1.44 9.30 -9.55
C HIS A 28 2.34 8.24 -10.23
N PRO A 29 2.20 7.97 -11.55
CA PRO A 29 2.96 6.89 -12.21
C PRO A 29 4.48 6.88 -11.98
N PRO A 30 5.20 8.02 -11.95
CA PRO A 30 6.63 8.05 -11.65
C PRO A 30 6.99 7.60 -10.21
N CYS A 31 6.06 7.71 -9.27
CA CYS A 31 6.23 7.25 -7.88
C CYS A 31 5.74 5.81 -7.65
N TYR A 32 5.17 5.16 -8.66
CA TYR A 32 4.78 3.75 -8.58
C TYR A 32 5.97 2.86 -8.97
N ASP A 33 6.34 1.92 -8.10
CA ASP A 33 7.32 0.87 -8.41
C ASP A 33 6.58 -0.45 -8.59
N GLU A 34 6.03 -0.65 -9.78
CA GLU A 34 5.20 -1.82 -10.11
C GLU A 34 5.92 -3.14 -9.85
N GLU A 35 7.20 -3.23 -10.24
CA GLU A 35 8.01 -4.43 -10.06
C GLU A 35 8.12 -4.79 -8.58
N LEU A 36 8.43 -3.80 -7.73
CA LEU A 36 8.55 -4.00 -6.29
C LEU A 36 7.21 -4.36 -5.65
N SER A 37 6.13 -3.64 -5.98
CA SER A 37 4.80 -3.92 -5.44
C SER A 37 4.36 -5.35 -5.79
N ASN A 38 4.55 -5.74 -7.05
CA ASN A 38 4.23 -7.08 -7.52
C ASN A 38 5.14 -8.17 -6.90
N GLN A 39 6.41 -7.87 -6.63
CA GLN A 39 7.30 -8.80 -5.93
C GLN A 39 6.76 -9.12 -4.53
N PHE A 40 6.44 -8.11 -3.73
CA PHE A 40 5.94 -8.30 -2.36
C PHE A 40 4.60 -9.06 -2.33
N LEU A 41 3.69 -8.74 -3.26
CA LEU A 41 2.41 -9.44 -3.36
C LEU A 41 2.60 -10.93 -3.69
N ARG A 42 3.46 -11.25 -4.67
CA ARG A 42 3.74 -12.64 -5.06
C ARG A 42 4.45 -13.45 -3.98
N GLU A 43 5.45 -12.88 -3.31
CA GLU A 43 6.24 -13.58 -2.30
C GLU A 43 5.43 -13.93 -1.04
N ASN A 44 4.36 -13.18 -0.75
CA ASN A 44 3.55 -13.36 0.45
C ASN A 44 2.19 -14.03 0.20
N ASN A 45 1.72 -14.08 -1.06
CA ASN A 45 0.47 -14.73 -1.46
C ASN A 45 -0.73 -14.36 -0.57
N PHE A 46 -0.98 -13.04 -0.44
CA PHE A 46 -2.06 -12.53 0.40
C PHE A 46 -3.44 -12.91 -0.13
N ALA A 47 -4.36 -13.22 0.80
CA ALA A 47 -5.78 -13.31 0.51
C ALA A 47 -6.46 -11.98 0.86
N PHE A 48 -7.46 -11.59 0.08
CA PHE A 48 -8.25 -10.38 0.29
C PHE A 48 -9.72 -10.72 0.47
N PHE A 49 -10.42 -9.89 1.25
CA PHE A 49 -11.83 -10.10 1.59
C PHE A 49 -12.59 -8.78 1.68
N HIS A 50 -13.88 -8.82 1.33
CA HIS A 50 -14.79 -7.68 1.54
C HIS A 50 -15.20 -7.53 3.01
N ASP A 51 -15.18 -8.62 3.78
CA ASP A 51 -15.67 -8.68 5.15
C ASP A 51 -14.59 -9.10 6.14
N ARG A 52 -14.77 -8.67 7.39
CA ARG A 52 -13.85 -9.00 8.48
C ARG A 52 -13.86 -10.49 8.83
N ALA A 53 -14.94 -11.21 8.56
CA ALA A 53 -15.02 -12.63 8.87
C ALA A 53 -14.26 -13.50 7.85
N GLY A 54 -13.78 -12.93 6.74
CA GLY A 54 -13.03 -13.67 5.72
C GLY A 54 -13.90 -14.61 4.90
N THR A 55 -15.20 -14.30 4.79
CA THR A 55 -16.20 -15.18 4.15
C THR A 55 -16.50 -14.78 2.70
N GLN A 56 -16.20 -13.54 2.32
CA GLN A 56 -16.42 -12.97 0.99
C GLN A 56 -15.06 -12.69 0.35
N PRO A 57 -14.47 -13.67 -0.37
CA PRO A 57 -13.17 -13.50 -1.00
C PRO A 57 -13.21 -12.40 -2.07
N LEU A 58 -12.13 -11.63 -2.13
CA LEU A 58 -11.85 -10.59 -3.11
C LEU A 58 -10.61 -11.01 -3.91
N SER A 59 -10.68 -10.98 -5.23
CA SER A 59 -9.50 -11.30 -6.06
C SER A 59 -8.44 -10.20 -5.96
N GLU A 60 -7.16 -10.55 -6.10
CA GLU A 60 -6.09 -9.54 -6.16
C GLU A 60 -6.31 -8.54 -7.30
N ALA A 61 -6.77 -9.02 -8.46
CA ALA A 61 -7.09 -8.18 -9.62
C ALA A 61 -8.13 -7.10 -9.27
N GLU A 62 -9.13 -7.47 -8.47
CA GLU A 62 -10.16 -6.55 -8.02
C GLU A 62 -9.67 -5.63 -6.89
N ALA A 63 -8.85 -6.13 -5.95
CA ALA A 63 -8.19 -5.32 -4.93
C ALA A 63 -7.29 -4.21 -5.54
N ARG A 64 -6.62 -4.52 -6.66
CA ARG A 64 -5.78 -3.57 -7.42
C ARG A 64 -6.56 -2.44 -8.08
N LEU A 65 -7.89 -2.56 -8.23
CA LEU A 65 -8.71 -1.47 -8.77
C LEU A 65 -8.82 -0.29 -7.79
N GLY A 66 -8.53 -0.48 -6.50
CA GLY A 66 -8.56 0.60 -5.51
C GLY A 66 -9.94 1.23 -5.30
N LEU A 67 -11.02 0.52 -5.68
CA LEU A 67 -12.40 1.02 -5.64
C LEU A 67 -13.04 0.92 -4.25
N TYR A 68 -12.51 0.06 -3.39
CA TYR A 68 -13.05 -0.19 -2.07
C TYR A 68 -12.35 0.67 -1.02
N ARG A 69 -13.15 1.38 -0.20
CA ARG A 69 -12.63 2.16 0.92
C ARG A 69 -11.95 1.29 1.96
N THR A 70 -12.45 0.07 2.15
CA THR A 70 -11.95 -0.89 3.14
C THR A 70 -11.98 -2.29 2.55
N ILE A 71 -10.86 -3.00 2.63
CA ILE A 71 -10.77 -4.44 2.41
C ILE A 71 -9.97 -5.07 3.55
N TYR A 72 -10.10 -6.39 3.71
CA TYR A 72 -9.40 -7.15 4.76
C TYR A 72 -8.41 -8.11 4.14
N THR A 73 -7.30 -8.35 4.82
CA THR A 73 -6.25 -9.27 4.37
C THR A 73 -5.50 -9.87 5.56
N ASN A 74 -4.62 -10.83 5.28
CA ASN A 74 -3.83 -11.52 6.28
C ASN A 74 -3.10 -10.55 7.21
N GLY A 75 -2.95 -10.95 8.47
CA GLY A 75 -2.25 -10.15 9.48
C GLY A 75 -0.80 -9.84 9.13
N THR A 76 -0.16 -10.66 8.29
CA THR A 76 1.19 -10.43 7.77
C THR A 76 1.29 -9.22 6.85
N PHE A 77 0.20 -8.81 6.19
CA PHE A 77 0.22 -7.73 5.20
C PHE A 77 0.73 -6.41 5.78
N HIS A 78 0.28 -6.00 6.97
CA HIS A 78 0.71 -4.72 7.55
C HIS A 78 2.22 -4.67 7.76
N TYR A 79 2.83 -5.78 8.18
CA TYR A 79 4.27 -5.88 8.38
C TYR A 79 5.02 -5.85 7.05
N GLN A 80 4.49 -6.53 6.03
CA GLN A 80 5.07 -6.53 4.69
C GLN A 80 4.93 -5.17 4.01
N HIS A 81 3.83 -4.46 4.21
CA HIS A 81 3.67 -3.05 3.83
C HIS A 81 4.75 -2.19 4.49
N CYS A 82 4.99 -2.35 5.80
CA CYS A 82 6.02 -1.58 6.49
C CYS A 82 7.43 -1.85 5.94
N THR A 83 7.77 -3.11 5.64
CA THR A 83 9.05 -3.47 5.00
C THR A 83 9.12 -2.95 3.54
N TYR A 84 8.01 -3.00 2.82
CA TYR A 84 7.88 -2.48 1.45
C TYR A 84 8.21 -0.98 1.38
N LEU A 85 7.77 -0.17 2.35
CA LEU A 85 8.13 1.26 2.40
C LEU A 85 9.64 1.48 2.40
N TRP A 86 10.41 0.70 3.17
CA TRP A 86 11.87 0.82 3.17
C TRP A 86 12.48 0.38 1.86
N ALA A 87 12.01 -0.74 1.29
CA ALA A 87 12.48 -1.20 -0.01
C ALA A 87 12.20 -0.17 -1.11
N LYS A 88 11.03 0.47 -1.08
CA LYS A 88 10.63 1.54 -2.00
C LYS A 88 11.50 2.78 -1.86
N GLN A 89 11.77 3.23 -0.62
CA GLN A 89 12.70 4.33 -0.34
C GLN A 89 14.11 4.05 -0.86
N LEU A 90 14.62 2.84 -0.64
CA LEU A 90 15.95 2.44 -1.12
C LEU A 90 16.03 2.45 -2.65
N ARG A 91 15.02 1.90 -3.35
CA ARG A 91 14.96 1.93 -4.82
C ARG A 91 14.83 3.35 -5.36
N ALA A 92 14.02 4.21 -4.73
CA ALA A 92 13.86 5.61 -5.13
C ALA A 92 15.18 6.40 -5.06
N ARG A 93 16.03 6.14 -4.05
CA ARG A 93 17.36 6.77 -3.91
C ARG A 93 18.32 6.46 -5.06
N LEU A 94 18.09 5.36 -5.78
CA LEU A 94 18.91 4.94 -6.91
C LEU A 94 18.43 5.53 -8.25
N LYS A 95 17.23 6.13 -8.29
CA LYS A 95 16.63 6.71 -9.50
C LYS A 95 17.05 8.17 -9.69
N LYS A 96 17.15 8.61 -10.95
CA LYS A 96 17.32 10.01 -11.35
C LYS A 96 16.26 10.38 -12.40
N PRO A 97 15.42 11.40 -12.15
CA PRO A 97 15.31 12.17 -10.91
C PRO A 97 14.87 11.30 -9.72
N TYR A 98 15.20 11.73 -8.50
CA TYR A 98 14.65 11.13 -7.28
C TYR A 98 13.15 11.44 -7.25
N VAL A 99 12.33 10.39 -7.19
CA VAL A 99 10.86 10.50 -7.15
C VAL A 99 10.31 9.58 -6.06
N LEU A 100 9.52 10.13 -5.14
CA LEU A 100 8.88 9.35 -4.09
C LEU A 100 7.60 10.01 -3.56
N ASP A 101 6.58 9.21 -3.27
CA ASP A 101 5.34 9.68 -2.69
C ASP A 101 5.53 10.21 -1.26
N SER A 102 4.65 11.13 -0.87
CA SER A 102 4.67 11.80 0.44
C SER A 102 4.49 10.86 1.63
N ASP A 103 3.74 9.76 1.48
CA ASP A 103 3.52 8.81 2.56
C ASP A 103 4.79 8.02 2.87
N SER A 104 5.46 7.56 1.82
CA SER A 104 6.77 6.93 1.90
C SER A 104 7.87 7.89 2.38
N ARG A 105 7.59 9.19 2.52
CA ARG A 105 8.52 10.18 3.10
C ARG A 105 8.09 10.70 4.47
N SER A 106 6.88 10.37 4.94
CA SER A 106 6.37 10.85 6.23
C SER A 106 7.18 10.26 7.36
N VAL A 107 7.69 11.13 8.24
CA VAL A 107 8.45 10.70 9.42
C VAL A 107 7.56 9.88 10.35
N GLU A 108 6.31 10.30 10.53
CA GLU A 108 5.33 9.63 11.37
C GLU A 108 5.02 8.23 10.83
N HIS A 109 4.81 8.10 9.51
CA HIS A 109 4.53 6.81 8.90
C HIS A 109 5.76 5.89 8.99
N VAL A 110 6.96 6.40 8.69
CA VAL A 110 8.20 5.62 8.79
C VAL A 110 8.46 5.16 10.23
N GLN A 111 8.23 6.00 11.23
CA GLN A 111 8.36 5.64 12.65
C GLN A 111 7.35 4.56 13.07
N HIS A 112 6.10 4.67 12.61
CA HIS A 112 5.10 3.61 12.79
C HIS A 112 5.58 2.29 12.17
N CYS A 113 6.11 2.32 10.94
CA CYS A 113 6.63 1.13 10.28
C CYS A 113 7.81 0.49 11.03
N LEU A 114 8.77 1.31 11.50
CA LEU A 114 9.89 0.87 12.34
C LEU A 114 9.40 0.17 13.61
N HIS A 115 8.45 0.79 14.32
CA HIS A 115 7.90 0.20 15.53
C HIS A 115 7.16 -1.11 15.26
N ARG A 116 6.32 -1.15 14.21
CA ARG A 116 5.55 -2.34 13.84
C ARG A 116 6.43 -3.52 13.46
N VAL A 117 7.47 -3.30 12.67
CA VAL A 117 8.41 -4.36 12.26
C VAL A 117 9.31 -4.78 13.44
N GLY A 118 9.76 -3.83 14.26
CA GLY A 118 10.64 -4.11 15.40
C GLY A 118 9.96 -4.83 16.58
N ALA A 119 8.63 -4.72 16.69
CA ALA A 119 7.85 -5.38 17.75
C ALA A 119 6.54 -5.94 17.19
N PRO A 120 6.58 -7.06 16.44
CA PRO A 120 5.40 -7.60 15.80
C PRO A 120 4.40 -8.17 16.80
N ASN A 121 3.12 -7.85 16.60
CA ASN A 121 2.05 -8.46 17.37
C ASN A 121 1.73 -9.85 16.80
N ALA A 122 2.30 -10.89 17.41
CA ALA A 122 2.16 -12.28 16.98
C ALA A 122 0.69 -12.76 16.91
N THR A 123 -0.19 -12.23 17.77
CA THR A 123 -1.63 -12.59 17.73
C THR A 123 -2.34 -12.02 16.53
N GLN A 124 -1.89 -10.88 15.97
CA GLN A 124 -2.45 -10.33 14.74
C GLN A 124 -1.90 -11.04 13.50
N VAL A 125 -0.60 -11.37 13.48
CA VAL A 125 0.09 -11.97 12.33
C VAL A 125 -0.59 -13.24 11.83
N VAL A 126 -1.09 -14.08 12.75
CA VAL A 126 -1.71 -15.37 12.43
C VAL A 126 -3.17 -15.27 11.94
N LEU A 127 -3.77 -14.08 11.98
CA LEU A 127 -5.17 -13.90 11.58
C LEU A 127 -5.30 -13.82 10.05
N GLN A 128 -6.28 -14.54 9.51
CA GLN A 128 -6.63 -14.51 8.09
C GLN A 128 -7.08 -13.12 7.61
N THR A 129 -7.72 -12.34 8.49
CA THR A 129 -8.19 -10.96 8.25
C THR A 129 -7.64 -9.98 9.29
N GLY A 130 -6.40 -10.20 9.74
CA GLY A 130 -5.75 -9.41 10.78
C GLY A 130 -5.42 -7.98 10.40
N THR A 131 -5.37 -7.68 9.10
CA THR A 131 -5.07 -6.35 8.56
C THR A 131 -6.29 -5.79 7.85
N THR A 132 -6.61 -4.54 8.16
CA THR A 132 -7.57 -3.75 7.41
C THR A 132 -6.82 -2.80 6.51
N LEU A 133 -7.05 -2.89 5.20
CA LEU A 133 -6.53 -1.94 4.24
C LEU A 133 -7.57 -0.86 4.04
N HIS A 134 -7.25 0.33 4.51
CA HIS A 134 -7.97 1.53 4.14
C HIS A 134 -7.33 2.04 2.87
N ALA A 135 -8.14 2.35 1.84
CA ALA A 135 -7.65 3.17 0.77
C ALA A 135 -7.16 4.48 1.41
N GLY A 136 -5.85 4.72 1.36
CA GLY A 136 -5.14 5.72 2.16
C GLY A 136 -5.66 7.13 1.91
N ARG A 137 -5.06 8.11 2.60
CA ARG A 137 -5.34 9.52 2.30
C ARG A 137 -5.06 9.74 0.81
N TRP A 138 -6.11 10.04 0.06
CA TRP A 138 -6.10 10.16 -1.41
C TRP A 138 -5.15 11.26 -1.97
N GLN A 139 -4.44 11.94 -1.07
CA GLN A 139 -3.59 13.11 -1.31
C GLN A 139 -2.11 12.77 -1.28
N LEU A 140 -1.70 11.63 -1.86
CA LEU A 140 -0.27 11.32 -1.95
C LEU A 140 0.38 12.18 -3.02
N ASP A 141 1.08 13.24 -2.60
CA ASP A 141 1.90 14.03 -3.51
C ASP A 141 3.18 13.27 -3.89
N CYS A 142 3.50 13.27 -5.18
CA CYS A 142 4.73 12.71 -5.73
C CYS A 142 5.74 13.84 -5.97
N ILE A 143 6.94 13.78 -5.38
CA ILE A 143 7.96 14.83 -5.52
C ILE A 143 9.21 14.25 -6.13
#